data_AF-A0A2R5GL01-F1
#
_entry.id   AF-A0A2R5GL01-F1
#
_cell.length_a   1.000
_cell.length_b   1.000
_cell.length_c   1.000
_cell.angle_alpha   90.00
_cell.angle_beta   90.00
_cell.angle_gamma   90.00
#
_symmetry.space_group_name_H-M   'P 1'
#
loop_
_entity.id
_entity.type
_entity.pdbx_description
1 polymer ?
#
loop_
_entity_poly.entity_id
_entity_poly.type
_entity_poly.pdbx_seq_one_letter_code
_entity_poly.pdbx_strand_id
1 'polypeptide(L)'
;MAEAFKPRTETKYTPVPDFEEGEDGLLRRFKEPYKNYEARMQRAREQLIAKEYVNVLRNRVNECYYEAGVNHYEDCKEVVEAYMNAWRAKDHGALYTKKAEE
;
A
#
# COMPACT_ATOMS: atom_id res chain seq x y z
N MET A 1 -18.32 -22.03 -8.57
CA MET A 1 -16.96 -21.62 -8.95
C MET A 1 -17.03 -20.12 -9.22
N ALA A 2 -16.31 -19.29 -8.45
CA ALA A 2 -16.36 -17.85 -8.63
C ALA A 2 -15.70 -17.48 -9.96
N GLU A 3 -16.42 -16.76 -10.81
CA GLU A 3 -15.83 -16.15 -12.01
C GLU A 3 -14.66 -15.26 -11.60
N ALA A 4 -13.51 -15.43 -12.26
CA ALA A 4 -12.36 -14.57 -12.02
C ALA A 4 -12.71 -13.11 -12.31
N PHE A 5 -12.39 -12.21 -11.37
CA PHE A 5 -12.57 -10.77 -11.55
C PHE A 5 -11.79 -10.32 -12.79
N LYS A 6 -12.52 -10.00 -13.87
CA LYS A 6 -11.93 -9.41 -15.08
C LYS A 6 -11.85 -7.90 -14.87
N PRO A 7 -10.65 -7.31 -14.72
CA PRO A 7 -10.53 -5.86 -14.61
C PRO A 7 -11.05 -5.22 -15.90
N ARG A 8 -11.72 -4.07 -15.78
CA ARG A 8 -12.27 -3.33 -16.94
C ARG A 8 -11.18 -2.94 -17.95
N THR A 9 -9.93 -2.80 -17.50
CA THR A 9 -8.74 -2.57 -18.33
C THR A 9 -7.50 -3.12 -17.61
N GLU A 10 -6.57 -3.76 -18.33
CA GLU A 10 -5.23 -4.12 -17.82
C GLU A 10 -4.29 -2.90 -17.83
N THR A 11 -4.70 -1.81 -17.17
CA THR A 11 -3.89 -0.58 -17.14
C THR A 11 -2.66 -0.79 -16.26
N LYS A 12 -1.50 -0.95 -16.91
CA LYS A 12 -0.20 -0.90 -16.25
C LYS A 12 0.21 0.56 -16.09
N TYR A 13 0.58 0.94 -14.88
CA TYR A 13 1.11 2.26 -14.62
C TYR A 13 2.62 2.19 -14.46
N THR A 14 3.33 3.05 -15.18
CA THR A 14 4.77 3.23 -14.97
C THR A 14 5.02 4.07 -13.71
N PRO A 15 6.09 3.79 -12.95
CA PRO A 15 6.49 4.66 -11.86
C PRO A 15 6.93 6.02 -12.42
N VAL A 16 6.49 7.08 -11.75
CA VAL A 16 6.82 8.48 -12.00
C VAL A 16 7.66 8.96 -10.81
N PRO A 17 8.59 9.91 -11.01
CA PRO A 17 9.31 10.52 -9.89
C PRO A 17 8.35 11.13 -8.87
N ASP A 18 8.56 10.79 -7.58
CA ASP A 18 7.83 11.39 -6.47
C ASP A 18 8.38 12.77 -6.07
N PHE A 19 7.60 13.52 -5.29
CA PHE A 19 8.08 14.78 -4.69
C PHE A 19 9.31 14.56 -3.79
N GLU A 20 10.30 15.44 -3.93
CA GLU A 20 11.46 15.48 -3.05
C GLU A 20 11.03 15.90 -1.62
N GLU A 21 11.48 15.14 -0.62
CA GLU A 21 11.36 15.54 0.79
C GLU A 21 12.49 16.53 1.10
N GLY A 22 12.14 17.77 1.47
CA GLY A 22 13.10 18.74 2.01
C GLY A 22 13.56 18.37 3.42
N GLU A 23 14.60 19.06 3.92
CA GLU A 23 15.13 18.87 5.30
C GLU A 23 14.09 19.20 6.39
N ASP A 24 13.10 20.02 6.05
CA ASP A 24 11.94 20.40 6.84
C ASP A 24 10.82 19.33 6.84
N GLY A 25 11.01 18.23 6.11
CA GLY A 25 9.99 17.19 5.93
C GLY A 25 8.83 17.60 5.03
N LEU A 26 8.90 18.78 4.40
CA LEU A 26 7.90 19.25 3.44
C LEU A 26 8.25 18.76 2.03
N LEU A 27 7.20 18.44 1.28
CA LEU A 27 7.31 17.92 -0.08
C LEU A 27 7.45 19.09 -1.06
N ARG A 28 8.55 19.12 -1.80
CA ARG A 28 8.82 20.16 -2.81
C ARG A 28 8.07 19.85 -4.10
N ARG A 29 7.36 20.85 -4.61
CA ARG A 29 6.72 20.78 -5.92
C ARG A 29 7.75 20.93 -7.03
N PHE A 30 7.57 20.17 -8.11
CA PHE A 30 8.26 20.40 -9.36
C PHE A 30 7.89 21.76 -9.94
N LYS A 31 8.82 22.36 -10.70
CA LYS A 31 8.57 23.60 -11.45
C LYS A 31 7.44 23.42 -12.47
N GLU A 32 7.35 22.23 -13.06
CA GLU A 32 6.36 21.91 -14.10
C GLU A 32 5.04 21.44 -13.47
N PRO A 33 3.89 22.03 -13.85
CA PRO A 33 2.60 21.67 -13.25
C PRO A 33 2.16 20.24 -13.60
N TYR A 34 2.55 19.72 -14.77
CA TYR A 34 2.19 18.38 -15.22
C TYR A 34 2.84 17.29 -14.35
N LYS A 35 4.14 17.39 -14.07
CA LYS A 35 4.84 16.45 -13.18
C LYS A 35 4.26 16.42 -11.77
N ASN A 36 3.80 17.58 -11.27
CA ASN A 36 3.08 17.65 -9.99
C ASN A 36 1.76 16.87 -10.01
N TYR A 37 1.04 16.91 -11.13
CA TYR A 37 -0.21 16.15 -11.28
C TYR A 37 0.06 14.64 -11.28
N GLU A 38 1.04 14.18 -12.06
CA GLU A 38 1.37 12.76 -12.15
C GLU A 38 1.84 12.17 -10.81
N ALA A 39 2.74 12.87 -10.09
CA ALA A 39 3.20 12.46 -8.77
C ALA A 39 2.03 12.36 -7.76
N ARG A 40 1.08 13.31 -7.79
CA ARG A 40 -0.13 13.24 -6.95
C ARG A 40 -0.99 12.03 -7.30
N MET A 41 -1.16 11.75 -8.59
CA MET A 41 -1.95 10.61 -9.05
C MET A 41 -1.29 9.28 -8.68
N GLN A 42 0.04 9.19 -8.71
CA GLN A 42 0.76 8.01 -8.23
C GLN A 42 0.58 7.80 -6.73
N ARG A 43 0.80 8.84 -5.91
CA ARG A 43 0.60 8.73 -4.46
C ARG A 43 -0.81 8.33 -4.07
N ALA A 44 -1.82 8.88 -4.74
CA ALA A 44 -3.20 8.49 -4.50
C ALA A 44 -3.42 7.00 -4.79
N ARG A 45 -2.86 6.47 -5.89
CA ARG A 45 -2.94 5.04 -6.24
C ARG A 45 -2.25 4.17 -5.19
N GLU A 46 -1.01 4.49 -4.83
CA GLU A 46 -0.24 3.72 -3.85
C GLU A 46 -0.90 3.71 -2.47
N GLN A 47 -1.50 4.84 -2.04
CA GLN A 47 -2.24 4.91 -0.79
C GLN A 47 -3.50 4.03 -0.80
N LEU A 48 -4.21 3.95 -1.93
CA LEU A 48 -5.36 3.07 -2.06
C LEU A 48 -4.90 1.61 -2.00
N ILE A 49 -3.83 1.25 -2.71
CA ILE A 49 -3.26 -0.10 -2.71
C ILE A 49 -2.81 -0.50 -1.29
N ALA A 50 -2.09 0.38 -0.59
CA ALA A 50 -1.61 0.12 0.76
C ALA A 50 -2.76 -0.09 1.76
N LYS A 51 -3.83 0.72 1.68
CA LYS A 51 -5.02 0.54 2.52
C LYS A 51 -5.73 -0.78 2.24
N GLU A 52 -5.91 -1.14 0.98
CA GLU A 52 -6.53 -2.42 0.64
C GLU A 52 -5.65 -3.62 1.02
N TYR A 53 -4.34 -3.49 0.91
CA TYR A 53 -3.42 -4.51 1.40
C TYR A 53 -3.59 -4.78 2.90
N VAL A 54 -3.70 -3.71 3.70
CA VAL A 54 -3.99 -3.81 5.14
C VAL A 54 -5.35 -4.47 5.39
N ASN A 55 -6.38 -4.15 4.59
CA ASN A 55 -7.69 -4.80 4.70
C ASN A 55 -7.61 -6.31 4.39
N VAL A 56 -6.83 -6.71 3.38
CA VAL A 56 -6.61 -8.12 3.04
C VAL A 56 -5.92 -8.85 4.21
N LEU A 57 -4.90 -8.24 4.81
CA LEU A 57 -4.23 -8.82 5.99
C LEU A 57 -5.20 -8.94 7.18
N ARG A 58 -6.07 -7.96 7.40
CA ARG A 58 -7.10 -8.02 8.44
C ARG A 58 -8.06 -9.20 8.22
N ASN A 59 -8.48 -9.43 6.98
CA ASN A 59 -9.34 -10.56 6.66
C ASN A 59 -8.63 -11.89 6.92
N ARG A 60 -7.36 -12.01 6.57
CA ARG A 60 -6.55 -13.21 6.89
C ARG A 60 -6.40 -13.45 8.38
N VAL A 61 -6.25 -12.41 9.19
CA VAL A 61 -6.24 -12.55 10.66
C VAL A 61 -7.58 -13.12 11.14
N ASN A 62 -8.71 -12.59 10.65
CA ASN A 62 -10.03 -13.09 11.01
C ASN A 62 -10.19 -14.56 10.60
N GLU A 63 -9.81 -14.92 9.38
CA GLU A 63 -9.83 -16.31 8.88
C GLU A 63 -9.00 -17.23 9.78
N CYS A 64 -7.77 -16.82 10.12
CA CYS A 64 -6.93 -17.59 11.04
C CYS A 64 -7.58 -17.78 12.41
N TYR A 65 -8.22 -16.75 12.95
CA TYR A 65 -8.94 -16.86 14.24
C TYR A 65 -10.13 -17.80 14.16
N TYR A 66 -10.84 -17.84 13.02
CA TYR A 66 -11.92 -18.81 12.81
C TYR A 66 -11.42 -20.25 12.69
N GLU A 67 -10.26 -20.47 12.06
CA GLU A 67 -9.67 -21.80 11.86
C GLU A 67 -9.00 -22.35 13.12
N ALA A 68 -8.18 -21.54 13.81
CA ALA A 68 -7.41 -21.97 14.98
C ALA A 68 -8.27 -22.12 16.25
N GLY A 69 -9.39 -21.39 16.35
CA GLY A 69 -10.30 -21.44 17.48
C GLY A 69 -9.63 -21.01 18.80
N VAL A 70 -9.44 -21.95 19.74
CA VAL A 70 -8.96 -21.63 21.09
C VAL A 70 -7.47 -21.27 21.11
N ASN A 71 -6.65 -21.83 20.20
CA ASN A 71 -5.19 -21.66 20.21
C ASN A 71 -4.68 -20.51 19.31
N HIS A 72 -5.56 -19.57 18.94
CA HIS A 72 -5.24 -18.47 18.01
C HIS A 72 -4.06 -17.57 18.46
N TYR A 73 -3.69 -17.56 19.74
CA TYR A 73 -2.55 -16.77 20.23
C TYR A 73 -1.20 -17.30 19.75
N GLU A 74 -1.05 -18.61 19.55
CA GLU A 74 0.19 -19.23 19.10
C GLU A 74 0.19 -19.38 17.58
N ASP A 75 -0.89 -19.92 17.03
CA ASP A 75 -0.98 -20.27 15.60
C ASP A 75 -1.06 -19.04 14.69
N CYS A 76 -1.77 -17.98 15.11
CA CYS A 76 -2.00 -16.79 14.27
C CYS A 76 -1.02 -15.65 14.53
N LYS A 77 0.00 -15.87 15.37
CA LYS A 77 0.95 -14.83 15.78
C LYS A 77 1.60 -14.14 14.59
N GLU A 78 2.10 -14.91 13.63
CA GLU A 78 2.80 -14.37 12.45
C GLU A 78 1.88 -13.50 11.58
N VAL A 79 0.63 -13.93 11.37
CA VAL A 79 -0.37 -13.21 10.56
C VAL A 79 -0.73 -11.88 11.24
N VAL A 80 -0.90 -11.91 12.57
CA VAL A 80 -1.18 -10.71 13.38
C VAL A 80 0.01 -9.76 13.36
N GLU A 81 1.24 -10.26 13.50
CA GLU A 81 2.45 -9.44 13.43
C GLU A 81 2.58 -8.76 12.07
N ALA A 82 2.35 -9.48 10.97
CA ALA A 82 2.36 -8.91 9.62
C ALA A 82 1.31 -7.79 9.47
N TYR A 83 0.08 -8.02 9.93
CA TYR A 83 -0.97 -7.00 9.95
C TYR A 83 -0.59 -5.77 10.78
N MET A 84 -0.07 -5.99 11.99
CA MET A 84 0.32 -4.90 12.89
C MET A 84 1.49 -4.09 12.35
N ASN A 85 2.46 -4.74 11.72
CA ASN A 85 3.59 -4.07 11.07
C ASN A 85 3.12 -3.21 9.90
N ALA A 86 2.25 -3.73 9.04
CA ALA A 86 1.67 -2.97 7.93
C ALA A 86 0.80 -1.81 8.42
N TRP A 87 0.01 -2.01 9.50
CA TRP A 87 -0.84 -0.96 10.08
C TRP A 87 -0.02 0.18 10.69
N ARG A 88 1.07 -0.14 11.40
CA ARG A 88 1.94 0.84 12.08
C ARG A 88 2.91 1.55 11.15
N ALA A 89 3.19 0.98 9.98
CA ALA A 89 4.07 1.60 9.00
C ALA A 89 3.54 2.98 8.59
N LYS A 90 4.46 3.91 8.32
CA LYS A 90 4.12 5.23 7.78
C LYS A 90 3.30 5.04 6.49
N ASP A 91 2.15 5.71 6.42
CA ASP A 91 1.22 5.62 5.29
C ASP A 91 0.81 4.18 4.91
N HIS A 92 0.67 3.29 5.91
CA HIS A 92 0.30 1.88 5.73
C HIS A 92 1.26 1.06 4.84
N GLY A 93 2.51 1.52 4.69
CA GLY A 93 3.50 0.89 3.82
C GLY A 93 3.40 1.30 2.35
N ALA A 94 2.73 2.42 2.03
CA ALA A 94 2.71 2.97 0.69
C ALA A 94 4.15 3.20 0.17
N LEU A 95 4.42 2.70 -1.03
CA LEU A 95 5.73 2.81 -1.66
C LEU A 95 5.87 4.18 -2.33
N TYR A 96 6.62 5.07 -1.69
CA TYR A 96 7.04 6.32 -2.33
C TYR A 96 8.34 6.07 -3.09
N THR A 97 8.29 6.12 -4.42
CA THR A 97 9.45 5.85 -5.26
C THR A 97 10.39 7.05 -5.21
N LYS A 98 11.44 6.99 -4.39
CA LYS A 98 12.48 8.04 -4.33
C LYS A 98 13.29 8.19 -5.63
N LYS A 99 13.10 7.30 -6.61
CA LYS A 99 13.92 7.22 -7.81
C LYS A 99 13.06 6.97 -9.04
N ALA A 100 12.96 7.97 -9.90
CA ALA A 100 13.12 7.71 -11.33
C ALA A 100 14.63 7.83 -11.57
N GLU A 101 15.36 6.72 -11.42
CA GLU A 101 16.71 6.64 -11.96
C GLU A 101 16.56 6.52 -13.48
N GLU A 102 16.87 7.61 -14.18
CA GLU A 102 17.44 7.58 -15.53
C GLU A 102 18.95 7.78 -15.43
#